data_AF-A0A940XMY8-F1
#
_entry.id   AF-A0A940XMY8-F1
#
_cell.length_a   1.000
_cell.length_b   1.000
_cell.length_c   1.000
_cell.angle_alpha   90.00
_cell.angle_beta   90.00
_cell.angle_gamma   90.00
#
_symmetry.space_group_name_H-M   'P 1'
#
loop_
_entity.id
_entity.type
_entity.pdbx_description
1 polymer ?
#
loop_
_entity_poly.entity_id
_entity_poly.type
_entity_poly.pdbx_seq_one_letter_code
_entity_poly.pdbx_strand_id
1 'polypeptide(L)'
;MKSTTRGTLAAVVTCVAAAVATPAVAADGVPVAVPLEGVENALNMEMPRIAGTVPLITPGSPDGPRYVEGRLLPERALPQLPVTSDLPSVDLRTPVPRLLGDTFDHLAASTPSSGLRALTPGASLDAPLTAPRADMLGLPAAKLPQLAVLTPVLQAAPGATLGVAPGL
;
A
#
# COMPACT_ATOMS: atom_id res chain seq x y z
N MET A 1 50.33 23.04 -20.12
CA MET A 1 49.28 22.03 -20.37
C MET A 1 48.94 21.34 -19.05
N LYS A 2 47.86 21.74 -18.35
CA LYS A 2 47.35 21.07 -17.14
C LYS A 2 46.00 21.69 -16.74
N SER A 3 44.99 20.84 -16.53
CA SER A 3 43.80 21.00 -15.66
C SER A 3 42.52 20.47 -16.30
N THR A 4 42.43 19.16 -16.50
CA THR A 4 41.21 18.47 -16.99
C THR A 4 40.81 17.27 -16.12
N THR A 5 41.20 17.25 -14.84
CA THR A 5 40.98 16.08 -13.97
C THR A 5 40.15 16.39 -12.72
N ARG A 6 39.87 17.66 -12.40
CA ARG A 6 39.13 18.02 -11.18
C ARG A 6 37.60 18.12 -11.37
N GLY A 7 37.11 18.30 -12.60
CA GLY A 7 35.67 18.46 -12.86
C GLY A 7 34.88 17.15 -12.88
N THR A 8 35.50 16.05 -13.33
CA THR A 8 34.83 14.75 -13.46
C THR A 8 34.62 14.05 -12.12
N LEU A 9 35.46 14.32 -11.12
CA LEU A 9 35.33 13.71 -9.79
C LEU A 9 34.18 14.35 -8.98
N ALA A 10 33.92 15.65 -9.18
CA ALA A 10 32.78 16.34 -8.56
C ALA A 10 31.44 15.80 -9.08
N ALA A 11 31.32 15.52 -10.38
CA ALA A 11 30.10 15.00 -10.99
C ALA A 11 29.77 13.56 -10.55
N VAL A 12 30.79 12.72 -10.32
CA VAL A 12 30.58 11.34 -9.84
C VAL A 12 30.13 11.34 -8.37
N VAL A 13 30.65 12.25 -7.54
CA VAL A 13 30.25 12.35 -6.12
C VAL A 13 28.82 12.86 -5.97
N THR A 14 28.33 13.76 -6.82
CA THR A 14 26.91 14.17 -6.81
C THR A 14 25.97 13.08 -7.33
N CYS A 15 26.36 12.29 -8.33
CA CYS A 15 25.55 11.15 -8.78
C CYS A 15 25.44 10.04 -7.72
N VAL A 16 26.48 9.83 -6.90
CA VAL A 16 26.41 8.87 -5.79
C VAL A 16 25.57 9.43 -4.64
N ALA A 17 25.60 10.74 -4.37
CA ALA A 17 24.76 11.36 -3.34
C ALA A 17 23.26 11.30 -3.65
N ALA A 18 22.85 11.37 -4.93
CA ALA A 18 21.47 11.14 -5.34
C ALA A 18 21.04 9.66 -5.28
N ALA A 19 22.00 8.73 -5.25
CA ALA A 19 21.75 7.28 -5.15
C ALA A 19 21.79 6.75 -3.71
N VAL A 20 22.26 7.54 -2.72
CA VAL A 20 22.10 7.24 -1.27
C VAL A 20 20.90 7.98 -0.68
N ALA A 21 19.79 7.97 -1.41
CA ALA A 21 18.49 8.00 -0.77
C ALA A 21 18.46 6.84 0.23
N THR A 22 18.53 7.21 1.51
CA THR A 22 18.29 6.42 2.73
C THR A 22 17.79 5.00 2.49
N PRO A 23 18.41 3.97 3.11
CA PRO A 23 17.90 2.62 3.00
C PRO A 23 16.45 2.60 3.49
N ALA A 24 15.56 2.17 2.60
CA ALA A 24 14.11 2.03 2.74
C ALA A 24 13.75 0.98 3.81
N VAL A 25 14.13 1.22 5.06
CA VAL A 25 13.84 0.34 6.20
C VAL A 25 12.55 0.77 6.92
N ALA A 26 11.90 1.85 6.48
CA ALA A 26 10.60 2.29 6.99
C ALA A 26 9.84 3.17 5.97
N ALA A 27 9.97 2.89 4.67
CA ALA A 27 9.24 3.66 3.66
C ALA A 27 7.92 2.94 3.32
N ASP A 28 6.81 3.59 3.63
CA ASP A 28 5.41 3.21 3.36
C ASP A 28 5.07 3.24 1.84
N GLY A 29 6.06 3.03 0.96
CA GLY A 29 5.92 3.11 -0.50
C GLY A 29 7.17 3.61 -1.22
N VAL A 30 7.26 3.31 -2.51
CA VAL A 30 8.36 3.78 -3.39
C VAL A 30 7.95 5.10 -4.05
N PRO A 31 8.69 6.20 -3.83
CA PRO A 31 8.37 7.49 -4.47
C PRO A 31 8.62 7.43 -5.98
N VAL A 32 7.67 7.96 -6.76
CA VAL A 32 7.77 8.08 -8.22
C VAL A 32 7.38 9.50 -8.62
N ALA A 33 8.22 10.14 -9.43
CA ALA A 33 7.94 11.45 -10.03
C ALA A 33 7.84 11.32 -11.55
N VAL A 34 6.93 12.07 -12.17
CA VAL A 34 6.78 12.13 -13.62
C VAL A 34 7.76 13.18 -14.17
N PRO A 35 8.72 12.81 -15.04
CA PRO A 35 9.72 13.74 -15.54
C PRO A 35 9.15 14.58 -16.69
N LEU A 36 8.64 15.77 -16.37
CA LEU A 36 8.06 16.71 -17.33
C LEU A 36 9.00 17.85 -17.73
N GLU A 37 10.24 17.83 -17.23
CA GLU A 37 11.25 18.87 -17.48
C GLU A 37 11.61 18.96 -18.97
N GLY A 38 11.60 17.83 -19.69
CA GLY A 38 11.84 17.80 -21.13
C GLY A 38 10.76 18.54 -21.93
N VAL A 39 9.50 18.47 -21.48
CA VAL A 39 8.37 19.13 -22.12
C VAL A 39 8.36 20.62 -21.79
N GLU A 40 8.65 20.96 -20.53
CA GLU A 40 8.81 22.35 -20.07
C GLU A 40 9.85 23.10 -20.90
N ASN A 41 11.02 22.49 -21.11
CA ASN A 41 12.09 23.05 -21.94
C ASN A 41 11.72 23.15 -23.42
N ALA A 42 10.96 22.19 -23.96
CA ALA A 42 10.57 22.18 -25.38
C ALA A 42 9.47 23.20 -25.69
N LEU A 43 8.52 23.39 -24.78
CA LEU A 43 7.38 24.28 -24.95
C LEU A 43 7.61 25.67 -24.35
N ASN A 44 8.72 25.87 -23.62
CA ASN A 44 9.04 27.09 -22.89
C ASN A 44 7.86 27.58 -22.03
N MET A 45 7.21 26.64 -21.35
CA MET A 45 6.04 26.83 -20.52
C MET A 45 6.16 25.96 -19.27
N GLU A 46 5.82 26.51 -18.11
CA GLU A 46 5.80 25.78 -16.85
C GLU A 46 4.82 24.59 -16.93
N MET A 47 5.33 23.40 -16.64
CA MET A 47 4.55 22.17 -16.65
C MET A 47 4.06 21.82 -15.24
N PRO A 48 2.92 21.12 -15.11
CA PRO A 48 2.49 20.63 -13.81
C PRO A 48 3.53 19.65 -13.24
N ARG A 49 3.69 19.64 -11.91
CA ARG A 49 4.50 18.65 -11.21
C ARG A 49 3.61 17.54 -10.69
N ILE A 50 3.98 16.30 -10.99
CA ILE A 50 3.25 15.11 -10.56
C ILE A 50 4.23 14.19 -9.85
N ALA A 51 3.96 13.93 -8.57
CA ALA A 51 4.67 12.94 -7.77
C ALA A 51 3.67 12.02 -7.07
N GLY A 52 4.11 10.85 -6.65
CA GLY A 52 3.28 9.92 -5.89
C GLY A 52 4.08 8.76 -5.32
N THR A 53 3.37 7.79 -4.75
CA THR A 53 3.97 6.57 -4.22
C THR A 53 3.38 5.31 -4.85
N VAL A 54 4.24 4.32 -5.08
CA VAL A 54 3.85 2.95 -5.41
C VAL A 54 3.77 2.15 -4.12
N PRO A 55 2.64 1.48 -3.85
CA PRO A 55 2.43 0.80 -2.59
C PRO A 55 3.26 -0.48 -2.49
N LEU A 56 3.74 -0.78 -1.28
CA LEU A 56 4.41 -2.04 -0.97
C LEU A 56 3.44 -2.96 -0.25
N ILE A 57 3.32 -4.21 -0.72
CA ILE A 57 2.44 -5.20 -0.13
C ILE A 57 3.27 -6.07 0.82
N THR A 58 2.87 -6.11 2.08
CA THR A 58 3.52 -6.93 3.11
C THR A 58 2.53 -7.97 3.64
N PRO A 59 2.75 -9.27 3.35
CA PRO A 59 1.96 -10.33 3.96
C PRO A 59 2.34 -10.48 5.45
N GLY A 60 1.34 -10.62 6.30
CA GLY A 60 1.50 -10.96 7.72
C GLY A 60 1.57 -12.47 7.95
N SER A 61 1.46 -12.88 9.21
CA SER A 61 1.32 -14.29 9.57
C SER A 61 -0.15 -14.74 9.45
N PRO A 62 -0.43 -15.91 8.86
CA PRO A 62 -1.78 -16.46 8.86
C PRO A 62 -2.31 -16.69 10.27
N ASP A 63 -3.58 -16.41 10.49
CA ASP A 63 -4.26 -16.77 11.74
C ASP A 63 -4.69 -18.24 11.65
N GLY A 64 -3.81 -19.10 12.14
CA GLY A 64 -3.84 -20.56 11.95
C GLY A 64 -5.09 -21.28 12.48
N PRO A 65 -5.16 -22.60 12.26
CA PRO A 65 -6.29 -23.42 12.68
C PRO A 65 -6.49 -23.36 14.20
N ARG A 66 -7.74 -23.20 14.65
CA ARG A 66 -8.12 -23.17 16.06
C ARG A 66 -8.97 -24.40 16.40
N TYR A 67 -8.50 -25.21 17.33
CA TYR A 67 -9.28 -26.33 17.83
C TYR A 67 -10.33 -25.82 18.80
N VAL A 68 -11.59 -26.15 18.52
CA VAL A 68 -12.74 -25.75 19.34
C VAL A 68 -13.45 -27.00 19.83
N GLU A 69 -13.97 -26.93 21.05
CA GLU A 69 -14.68 -28.04 21.66
C GLU A 69 -15.94 -28.41 20.84
N GLY A 70 -16.23 -29.71 20.73
CA GLY A 70 -17.39 -30.20 20.00
C GLY A 70 -17.22 -30.28 18.48
N ARG A 71 -16.06 -29.88 17.91
CA ARG A 71 -15.70 -30.11 16.50
C ARG A 71 -14.52 -31.06 16.39
N LEU A 72 -14.56 -31.92 15.37
CA LEU A 72 -13.46 -32.85 15.05
C LEU A 72 -12.40 -32.21 14.14
N LEU A 73 -12.78 -31.19 13.38
CA LEU A 73 -11.88 -30.41 12.55
C LEU A 73 -11.68 -29.03 13.18
N PRO A 74 -10.47 -28.44 13.04
CA PRO A 74 -10.23 -27.11 13.53
C PRO A 74 -11.07 -26.08 12.77
N GLU A 75 -11.48 -25.06 13.49
CA GLU A 75 -11.94 -23.82 12.88
C GLU A 75 -10.78 -23.21 12.07
N ARG A 76 -11.09 -22.58 10.93
CA ARG A 76 -10.08 -22.02 9.99
C ARG A 76 -9.11 -23.07 9.43
N ALA A 77 -9.67 -24.19 8.93
CA ALA A 77 -8.92 -25.19 8.17
C ALA A 77 -8.13 -24.58 7.00
N LEU A 78 -8.70 -23.54 6.35
CA LEU A 78 -7.96 -22.60 5.50
C LEU A 78 -7.85 -21.26 6.26
N PRO A 79 -6.67 -20.91 6.80
CA PRO A 79 -6.50 -19.70 7.60
C PRO A 79 -6.59 -18.43 6.74
N GLN A 80 -7.04 -17.34 7.34
CA GLN A 80 -6.97 -16.01 6.72
C GLN A 80 -5.54 -15.48 6.84
N LEU A 81 -5.05 -14.86 5.77
CA LEU A 81 -3.77 -14.16 5.73
C LEU A 81 -4.03 -12.65 5.85
N PRO A 82 -3.52 -12.00 6.90
CA PRO A 82 -3.45 -10.54 6.95
C PRO A 82 -2.48 -10.03 5.88
N VAL A 83 -2.89 -8.98 5.17
CA VAL A 83 -2.07 -8.26 4.20
C VAL A 83 -2.13 -6.79 4.55
N THR A 84 -0.96 -6.18 4.73
CA THR A 84 -0.84 -4.73 4.94
C THR A 84 -0.21 -4.10 3.72
N SER A 85 -0.68 -2.92 3.35
CA SER A 85 -0.10 -2.10 2.30
C SER A 85 -0.45 -0.64 2.57
N ASP A 86 0.02 0.26 1.74
CA ASP A 86 -0.36 1.67 1.78
C ASP A 86 -1.24 2.00 0.60
N LEU A 87 -2.10 3.00 0.75
CA LEU A 87 -2.77 3.61 -0.39
C LEU A 87 -1.79 4.51 -1.14
N PRO A 88 -1.81 4.50 -2.47
CA PRO A 88 -0.95 5.35 -3.26
C PRO A 88 -1.20 6.81 -2.93
N SER A 89 -0.12 7.56 -2.67
CA SER A 89 -0.16 9.01 -2.53
C SER A 89 0.05 9.66 -3.89
N VAL A 90 -0.53 10.85 -4.05
CA VAL A 90 -0.35 11.71 -5.23
C VAL A 90 -0.17 13.14 -4.72
N ASP A 91 0.80 13.85 -5.26
CA ASP A 91 0.95 15.30 -5.16
C ASP A 91 0.98 15.88 -6.58
N LEU A 92 -0.05 16.66 -6.90
CA LEU A 92 -0.20 17.36 -8.16
C LEU A 92 -0.14 18.85 -7.90
N ARG A 93 0.74 19.54 -8.61
CA ARG A 93 0.79 21.00 -8.64
C ARG A 93 0.67 21.46 -10.08
N THR A 94 -0.32 22.31 -10.35
CA THR A 94 -0.50 22.90 -11.68
C THR A 94 -0.38 24.41 -11.61
N PRO A 95 0.41 25.02 -12.50
CA PRO A 95 0.41 26.47 -12.63
C PRO A 95 -0.97 26.92 -13.11
N VAL A 96 -1.43 28.07 -12.61
CA VAL A 96 -2.66 28.72 -13.04
C VAL A 96 -2.36 30.14 -13.53
N PRO A 97 -3.07 30.62 -14.57
CA PRO A 97 -2.97 32.02 -14.96
C PRO A 97 -3.36 32.90 -13.77
N ARG A 98 -2.67 34.04 -13.59
CA ARG A 98 -2.78 34.98 -12.45
C ARG A 98 -4.13 35.72 -12.36
N LEU A 99 -5.24 35.03 -12.61
CA LEU A 99 -6.59 35.56 -12.58
C LEU A 99 -7.08 35.79 -11.14
N LEU A 100 -6.41 35.21 -10.12
CA LEU A 100 -6.78 35.28 -8.70
C LEU A 100 -5.87 36.22 -7.86
N GLY A 101 -4.94 36.94 -8.48
CA GLY A 101 -3.98 37.84 -7.82
C GLY A 101 -2.55 37.30 -7.76
N ASP A 102 -1.60 38.13 -7.30
CA ASP A 102 -0.15 37.81 -7.33
C ASP A 102 0.31 36.79 -6.27
N THR A 103 -0.60 36.38 -5.37
CA THR A 103 -0.28 35.51 -4.22
C THR A 103 -0.54 34.03 -4.51
N PHE A 104 -1.34 33.71 -5.53
CA PHE A 104 -1.74 32.34 -5.87
C PHE A 104 -1.57 32.10 -7.36
N ASP A 105 -0.51 31.38 -7.70
CA ASP A 105 -0.14 31.01 -9.06
C ASP A 105 -0.17 29.49 -9.28
N HIS A 106 -0.44 28.69 -8.24
CA HIS A 106 -0.57 27.24 -8.34
C HIS A 106 -1.82 26.69 -7.63
N LEU A 107 -2.46 25.70 -8.27
CA LEU A 107 -3.40 24.80 -7.63
C LEU A 107 -2.66 23.53 -7.19
N ALA A 108 -2.91 23.09 -5.97
CA ALA A 108 -2.33 21.88 -5.39
C ALA A 108 -3.44 20.88 -5.05
N ALA A 109 -3.22 19.63 -5.40
CA ALA A 109 -4.04 18.50 -5.00
C ALA A 109 -3.14 17.42 -4.42
N SER A 110 -3.40 17.00 -3.19
CA SER A 110 -2.61 15.96 -2.53
C SER A 110 -3.48 14.92 -1.85
N THR A 111 -3.15 13.65 -2.07
CA THR A 111 -3.66 12.52 -1.30
C THR A 111 -2.51 12.00 -0.42
N PRO A 112 -2.57 12.16 0.91
CA PRO A 112 -1.54 11.61 1.79
C PRO A 112 -1.53 10.08 1.73
N SER A 113 -0.36 9.48 1.99
CA SER A 113 -0.28 8.03 2.22
C SER A 113 -1.17 7.67 3.41
N SER A 114 -1.93 6.60 3.28
CA SER A 114 -2.75 6.06 4.37
C SER A 114 -2.70 4.54 4.34
N GLY A 115 -2.64 3.92 5.52
CA GLY A 115 -2.53 2.47 5.62
C GLY A 115 -3.78 1.75 5.11
N LEU A 116 -3.55 0.64 4.42
CA LEU A 116 -4.53 -0.34 3.96
C LEU A 116 -4.28 -1.67 4.67
N ARG A 117 -5.31 -2.19 5.33
CA ARG A 117 -5.29 -3.50 5.97
C ARG A 117 -6.34 -4.40 5.34
N ALA A 118 -5.92 -5.57 4.89
CA ALA A 118 -6.79 -6.57 4.31
C ALA A 118 -6.64 -7.92 5.03
N LEU A 119 -7.70 -8.72 5.03
CA LEU A 119 -7.69 -10.15 5.37
C LEU A 119 -8.14 -10.92 4.13
N THR A 120 -7.36 -11.92 3.72
CA THR A 120 -7.78 -12.81 2.63
C THR A 120 -9.03 -13.61 3.03
N PRO A 121 -9.76 -14.17 2.06
CA PRO A 121 -10.76 -15.18 2.35
C PRO A 121 -10.14 -16.33 3.15
N GLY A 122 -10.95 -16.94 4.01
CA GLY A 122 -10.61 -18.17 4.74
C GLY A 122 -11.74 -19.19 4.61
N ALA A 123 -11.53 -20.40 5.12
CA ALA A 123 -12.56 -21.42 5.12
C ALA A 123 -12.47 -22.35 6.33
N SER A 124 -13.60 -22.91 6.73
CA SER A 124 -13.71 -23.95 7.75
C SER A 124 -14.56 -25.09 7.23
N LEU A 125 -14.12 -26.31 7.51
CA LEU A 125 -14.83 -27.54 7.17
C LEU A 125 -15.21 -28.24 8.47
N ASP A 126 -16.44 -28.72 8.56
CA ASP A 126 -16.90 -29.56 9.66
C ASP A 126 -16.94 -31.03 9.23
N ALA A 127 -16.58 -31.92 10.15
CA ALA A 127 -16.51 -33.36 9.90
C ALA A 127 -17.92 -33.94 9.72
N PRO A 128 -18.06 -35.08 9.01
CA PRO A 128 -19.35 -35.76 8.85
C PRO A 128 -19.81 -36.54 10.10
N LEU A 129 -19.21 -36.27 11.27
CA LEU A 129 -19.51 -36.97 12.53
C LEU A 129 -19.82 -35.97 13.64
N THR A 130 -20.77 -36.32 14.51
CA THR A 130 -21.06 -35.55 15.72
C THR A 130 -20.00 -35.78 16.79
N ALA A 131 -20.01 -34.96 17.84
CA ALA A 131 -19.31 -35.29 19.08
C ALA A 131 -19.86 -36.62 19.66
N PRO A 132 -19.06 -37.36 20.45
CA PRO A 132 -19.53 -38.48 21.27
C PRO A 132 -20.78 -38.11 22.08
N ARG A 133 -21.78 -38.98 22.11
CA ARG A 133 -23.02 -38.73 22.85
C ARG A 133 -23.33 -39.83 23.87
N ALA A 134 -23.79 -39.44 25.06
CA ALA A 134 -24.04 -40.38 26.16
C ALA A 134 -25.23 -41.33 25.90
N ASP A 135 -26.23 -40.87 25.15
CA ASP A 135 -27.38 -41.66 24.69
C ASP A 135 -27.02 -42.73 23.64
N MET A 136 -25.83 -42.62 23.04
CA MET A 136 -25.28 -43.57 22.08
C MET A 136 -24.06 -44.33 22.61
N LEU A 137 -23.97 -44.55 23.93
CA LEU A 137 -22.83 -45.23 24.56
C LEU A 137 -21.47 -44.55 24.26
N GLY A 138 -21.47 -43.24 24.02
CA GLY A 138 -20.29 -42.48 23.63
C GLY A 138 -19.94 -42.57 22.14
N LEU A 139 -20.76 -43.23 21.31
CA LEU A 139 -20.52 -43.31 19.87
C LEU A 139 -20.98 -42.01 19.16
N PRO A 140 -20.22 -41.53 18.17
CA PRO A 140 -20.64 -40.42 17.32
C PRO A 140 -21.68 -40.88 16.29
N ALA A 141 -22.58 -39.97 15.90
CA ALA A 141 -23.55 -40.19 14.83
C ALA A 141 -23.07 -39.51 13.53
N ALA A 142 -23.57 -39.98 12.39
CA ALA A 142 -23.34 -39.31 11.10
C ALA A 142 -24.10 -37.98 11.01
N LYS A 143 -23.46 -36.96 10.45
CA LYS A 143 -24.09 -35.67 10.09
C LYS A 143 -23.59 -35.23 8.71
N LEU A 144 -24.33 -34.33 8.06
CA LEU A 144 -23.86 -33.72 6.81
C LEU A 144 -22.62 -32.84 7.08
N PRO A 145 -21.58 -32.91 6.22
CA PRO A 145 -20.45 -32.01 6.33
C PRO A 145 -20.89 -30.58 6.01
N GLN A 146 -20.29 -29.61 6.68
CA GLN A 146 -20.58 -28.19 6.48
C GLN A 146 -19.30 -27.47 6.06
N LEU A 147 -19.42 -26.59 5.06
CA LEU A 147 -18.35 -25.70 4.62
C LEU A 147 -18.77 -24.26 4.94
N ALA A 148 -17.91 -23.53 5.63
CA ALA A 148 -18.04 -22.11 5.85
C ALA A 148 -16.91 -21.38 5.13
N VAL A 149 -17.26 -20.31 4.40
CA VAL A 149 -16.29 -19.40 3.78
C VAL A 149 -16.30 -18.10 4.59
N LEU A 150 -15.12 -17.69 5.04
CA LEU A 150 -14.91 -16.44 5.74
C LEU A 150 -14.74 -15.32 4.72
N THR A 151 -15.55 -14.28 4.83
CA THR A 151 -15.49 -13.12 3.93
C THR A 151 -14.16 -12.38 4.12
N PRO A 152 -13.55 -11.90 3.03
CA PRO A 152 -12.41 -11.00 3.14
C PRO A 152 -12.82 -9.71 3.85
N VAL A 153 -11.86 -9.06 4.50
CA VAL A 153 -12.04 -7.76 5.14
C VAL A 153 -11.07 -6.77 4.50
N LEU A 154 -11.54 -5.55 4.25
CA LEU A 154 -10.72 -4.45 3.75
C LEU A 154 -10.99 -3.21 4.62
N GLN A 155 -9.92 -2.60 5.12
CA GLN A 155 -9.97 -1.40 5.94
C GLN A 155 -8.93 -0.39 5.44
N ALA A 156 -9.37 0.84 5.18
CA ALA A 156 -8.53 1.96 4.80
C ALA A 156 -9.18 3.28 5.23
N ALA A 157 -8.40 4.36 5.29
CA ALA A 157 -8.88 5.69 5.61
C ALA A 157 -8.38 6.70 4.54
N PRO A 158 -8.90 6.62 3.30
CA PRO A 158 -8.45 7.48 2.21
C PRO A 158 -8.79 8.94 2.49
N GLY A 159 -7.84 9.83 2.21
CA GLY A 159 -7.99 11.27 2.32
C GLY A 159 -7.54 11.98 1.04
N ALA A 160 -8.08 13.18 0.82
CA ALA A 160 -7.66 14.07 -0.25
C ALA A 160 -7.76 15.52 0.23
N THR A 161 -6.81 16.32 -0.19
CA THR A 161 -6.76 17.76 0.08
C THR A 161 -6.61 18.51 -1.24
N LEU A 162 -7.33 19.62 -1.34
CA LEU A 162 -7.24 20.57 -2.44
C LEU A 162 -6.90 21.91 -1.84
N GLY A 163 -5.99 22.63 -2.47
CA GLY A 163 -5.52 23.92 -1.98
C GLY A 163 -4.91 24.76 -3.08
N VAL A 164 -4.51 25.95 -2.66
CA VAL A 164 -3.69 26.87 -3.45
C VAL A 164 -2.31 26.89 -2.83
N ALA A 165 -1.27 26.91 -3.66
CA ALA A 165 0.11 26.96 -3.22
C ALA A 165 0.81 28.19 -3.81
N PRO A 166 1.77 28.80 -3.09
CA PRO A 166 2.66 29.78 -3.68
C PRO A 166 3.62 29.09 -4.65
N GLY A 167 3.90 29.74 -5.76
CA GLY A 167 4.93 29.34 -6.73
C GLY A 167 6.31 29.50 -6.13
N LEU A 168 7.21 28.61 -6.53
CA LEU A 168 8.62 28.66 -6.20
C LEU A 168 9.38 29.52 -7.20
#